data_AF-A0A356A095-F1
#
_entry.id   AF-A0A356A095-F1
#
_cell.length_a   1.000
_cell.length_b   1.000
_cell.length_c   1.000
_cell.angle_alpha   90.00
_cell.angle_beta   90.00
_cell.angle_gamma   90.00
#
_symmetry.space_group_name_H-M   'P 1'
#
loop_
_entity.id
_entity.type
_entity.pdbx_description
1 polymer ?
#
loop_
_entity_poly.entity_id
_entity_poly.type
_entity_poly.pdbx_seq_one_letter_code
_entity_poly.pdbx_strand_id
1 'polypeptide(L)' 'RQKDVLLCLARGLPIKRICRELKLSEGTVKTHVTAIYRAFHANNRTQALIAAQKAGYEILL' A
#
# COMPACT_ATOMS: atom_id res chain seq x y z
N ARG A 1 5.33 2.92 8.61
CA ARG A 1 5.60 3.23 7.18
C ARG A 1 4.90 2.31 6.19
N GLN A 2 5.07 0.98 6.21
CA GLN A 2 4.30 0.09 5.32
C GLN A 2 2.79 0.25 5.50
N LYS A 3 2.31 0.31 6.76
CA LYS A 3 0.90 0.58 7.07
C LYS A 3 0.41 1.92 6.47
N ASP A 4 1.20 2.98 6.58
CA ASP A 4 0.87 4.30 5.99
C ASP A 4 0.71 4.20 4.47
N VAL A 5 1.66 3.52 3.79
CA VAL A 5 1.58 3.28 2.34
C VAL A 5 0.36 2.42 1.99
N LEU A 6 0.08 1.38 2.76
CA LEU A 6 -1.10 0.52 2.59
C LEU A 6 -2.41 1.32 2.72
N LEU A 7 -2.50 2.24 3.69
CA LEU A 7 -3.66 3.12 3.87
C LEU A 7 -3.83 4.08 2.69
N CYS A 8 -2.75 4.67 2.19
CA CYS A 8 -2.80 5.48 0.98
C CYS A 8 -3.21 4.64 -0.25
N LEU A 9 -2.74 3.38 -0.33
CA LEU A 9 -3.18 2.44 -1.36
C LEU A 9 -4.67 2.08 -1.23
N ALA A 10 -5.21 1.95 -0.03
CA ALA A 10 -6.64 1.72 0.17
C ALA A 10 -7.47 2.91 -0.32
N ARG A 11 -7.01 4.14 -0.06
CA ARG A 11 -7.65 5.40 -0.51
C ARG A 11 -7.61 5.66 -2.02
N GLY A 12 -7.18 4.70 -2.85
CA GLY A 12 -7.11 4.92 -4.30
C GLY A 12 -5.96 5.82 -4.78
N LEU A 13 -5.11 6.33 -3.87
CA LEU A 13 -4.05 7.28 -4.25
C LEU A 13 -3.00 6.68 -5.19
N PRO A 14 -2.58 7.40 -6.25
CA PRO A 14 -1.48 6.98 -7.10
C PRO A 14 -0.13 7.25 -6.42
N ILE A 15 0.92 6.52 -6.80
CA ILE A 15 2.28 6.58 -6.18
C ILE A 15 2.77 8.02 -6.00
N LYS A 16 2.64 8.89 -7.02
CA LYS A 16 3.06 10.30 -6.93
C LYS A 16 2.38 11.08 -5.80
N ARG A 17 1.11 10.79 -5.49
CA ARG A 17 0.38 11.41 -4.37
C ARG A 17 0.84 10.85 -3.03
N ILE A 18 1.10 9.54 -2.96
CA ILE A 18 1.67 8.88 -1.77
C ILE A 18 3.03 9.48 -1.42
N CYS A 19 3.90 9.70 -2.41
CA CYS A 19 5.20 10.36 -2.22
C CYS A 19 5.04 11.73 -1.55
N ARG A 20 4.07 12.55 -2.02
CA ARG A 20 3.81 13.88 -1.48
C ARG A 20 3.23 13.83 -0.06
N GLU A 21 2.24 12.98 0.18
CA GLU A 21 1.61 12.85 1.51
C GLU A 21 2.59 12.36 2.57
N LEU A 22 3.40 11.35 2.23
CA LEU A 22 4.30 10.71 3.19
C LEU A 22 5.71 11.34 3.19
N LYS A 23 5.97 12.34 2.34
CA LYS A 23 7.28 12.96 2.13
C LYS A 23 8.38 11.93 1.83
N LEU A 24 8.09 11.03 0.88
CA LEU A 24 8.97 9.94 0.46
C LEU A 24 9.35 10.06 -1.01
N SER A 25 10.52 9.51 -1.36
CA SER A 25 10.89 9.32 -2.77
C SER A 25 10.02 8.25 -3.44
N GLU A 26 9.91 8.31 -4.77
CA GLU A 26 9.19 7.29 -5.54
C GLU A 26 9.80 5.89 -5.35
N GLY A 27 11.13 5.78 -5.32
CA GLY A 27 11.84 4.53 -5.06
C GLY A 27 11.47 3.95 -3.69
N THR A 28 11.44 4.79 -2.65
CA THR A 28 11.05 4.37 -1.30
C THR A 28 9.60 3.88 -1.24
N VAL A 29 8.66 4.60 -1.88
CA VAL A 29 7.26 4.15 -1.95
C VAL A 29 7.16 2.82 -2.69
N LYS A 30 7.82 2.66 -3.84
CA LYS A 30 7.84 1.39 -4.59
C LYS A 30 8.39 0.23 -3.76
N THR A 31 9.47 0.44 -3.00
CA THR A 31 10.00 -0.59 -2.09
C THR A 31 8.96 -0.99 -1.04
N HIS A 32 8.22 -0.05 -0.46
CA HIS A 32 7.14 -0.37 0.46
C HIS A 32 5.99 -1.11 -0.21
N VAL A 33 5.57 -0.71 -1.42
CA VAL A 33 4.53 -1.43 -2.18
C VAL A 33 4.95 -2.87 -2.45
N THR A 34 6.18 -3.11 -2.90
CA THR A 34 6.70 -4.47 -3.12
C THR A 34 6.72 -5.29 -1.83
N ALA A 35 7.11 -4.69 -0.71
CA ALA A 35 7.11 -5.37 0.58
C ALA A 35 5.69 -5.71 1.08
N ILE A 36 4.72 -4.81 0.87
CA ILE A 36 3.30 -5.04 1.15
C ILE A 36 2.80 -6.22 0.31
N TYR A 37 3.09 -6.23 -0.99
CA TYR A 37 2.66 -7.30 -1.89
C TYR A 37 3.23 -8.65 -1.46
N ARG A 38 4.51 -8.70 -1.09
CA ARG A 38 5.13 -9.93 -0.55
C ARG A 38 4.48 -10.39 0.75
N ALA A 39 4.24 -9.47 1.70
CA ALA A 39 3.64 -9.80 2.99
C ALA A 39 2.21 -10.35 2.87
N PHE A 40 1.46 -9.92 1.86
CA PHE A 40 0.09 -10.36 1.60
C PHE A 40 -0.03 -11.40 0.48
N HIS A 41 1.09 -11.95 0.00
CA HIS A 41 1.12 -12.90 -1.13
C HIS A 41 0.33 -12.41 -2.36
N ALA A 42 0.41 -11.10 -2.64
CA ALA A 42 -0.34 -10.42 -3.68
C ALA A 42 0.55 -10.02 -4.85
N ASN A 43 -0.01 -10.01 -6.06
CA ASN A 43 0.70 -9.59 -7.28
C ASN A 43 0.32 -8.17 -7.73
N ASN A 44 -0.75 -7.61 -7.19
CA ASN A 44 -1.24 -6.28 -7.54
C ASN A 44 -1.96 -5.61 -6.36
N ARG A 45 -2.32 -4.34 -6.57
CA ARG A 45 -2.95 -3.48 -5.56
C ARG A 45 -4.23 -4.11 -5.01
N THR A 46 -5.12 -4.54 -5.90
CA THR A 46 -6.42 -5.10 -5.52
C THR A 46 -6.27 -6.35 -4.67
N GLN A 47 -5.41 -7.28 -5.09
CA GLN A 47 -5.10 -8.49 -4.32
C GLN A 47 -4.53 -8.16 -2.94
N ALA A 48 -3.62 -7.19 -2.86
CA ALA A 48 -3.00 -6.78 -1.60
C ALA A 48 -4.03 -6.18 -0.63
N LEU A 49 -4.96 -5.35 -1.13
CA LEU A 49 -6.00 -4.75 -0.29
C LEU A 49 -7.02 -5.79 0.17
N ILE A 50 -7.45 -6.71 -0.70
CA ILE A 50 -8.35 -7.82 -0.29
C ILE A 50 -7.70 -8.69 0.77
N ALA A 51 -6.43 -9.07 0.58
CA ALA A 51 -5.69 -9.89 1.54
C ALA A 51 -5.46 -9.16 2.87
N ALA A 52 -5.14 -7.86 2.83
CA ALA A 52 -5.01 -7.04 4.03
C ALA A 52 -6.33 -6.94 4.82
N GLN A 53 -7.47 -6.77 4.13
CA GLN A 53 -8.79 -6.77 4.78
C GLN A 53 -9.07 -8.13 5.46
N LYS A 54 -8.78 -9.25 4.77
CA LYS A 54 -8.93 -10.60 5.35
C LYS A 54 -8.00 -10.84 6.55
N ALA A 55 -6.85 -10.18 6.58
CA ALA A 55 -5.91 -10.21 7.69
C ALA A 55 -6.28 -9.24 8.84
N GLY A 56 -7.45 -8.59 8.79
CA GLY A 56 -7.96 -7.73 9.85
C GLY A 56 -7.43 -6.30 9.83
N TYR A 57 -6.84 -5.84 8.72
CA TYR A 57 -6.49 -4.43 8.58
C TYR A 57 -7.76 -3.62 8.31
N GLU A 58 -7.96 -2.55 9.09
CA GLU A 58 -9.04 -1.59 8.84
C GLU A 58 -8.68 -0.69 7.65
N ILE A 59 -9.08 -1.10 6.46
CA ILE A 59 -8.92 -0.35 5.22
C ILE A 59 -10.27 -0.27 4.49
N LEU A 60 -10.74 0.93 4.18
CA LEU A 60 -11.92 1.12 3.35
C LEU A 60 -11.58 0.80 1.89
N LEU A 61 -12.29 -0.17 1.31
CA LEU A 61 -12.25 -0.54 -0.11
C LEU A 61 -13.26 0.26 -0.92
#